data_AF-A0A6G4MIL4-F1
#
_entry.id   AF-A0A6G4MIL4-F1
#
_cell.length_a   1.000
_cell.length_b   1.000
_cell.length_c   1.000
_cell.angle_alpha   90.00
_cell.angle_beta   90.00
_cell.angle_gamma   90.00
#
_symmetry.space_group_name_H-M   'P 1'
#
loop_
_entity.id
_entity.type
_entity.pdbx_description
1 polymer ?
#
loop_
_entity_poly.entity_id
_entity_poly.type
_entity_poly.pdbx_seq_one_letter_code
_entity_poly.pdbx_strand_id
1 'polypeptide(L)'
;MHQISYKHSIPPAFVSLKTNNQFAPTRRDSIRSRTIFEAVREWEATLPGQAQVKIAQLVAEQWAKRGGRGISVNKQNLFRYLKNESGSDKYTAYVMQLSGAIIAAMPIQIARKHGLSKAKTETELVASAIKECSEAHQAKLAGAPLQKLEKEIREAAIALFNMLPAETAGPLLASISAVAPQFF
;
A
#
# COMPACT_ATOMS: atom_id res chain seq x y z
N MET A 1 -63.05 -35.46 36.72
CA MET A 1 -63.29 -35.50 35.26
C MET A 1 -62.98 -34.12 34.68
N HIS A 2 -62.01 -34.13 33.76
CA HIS A 2 -61.64 -33.13 32.74
C HIS A 2 -61.15 -31.72 33.14
N GLN A 3 -59.84 -31.55 32.90
CA GLN A 3 -58.99 -30.38 33.04
C GLN A 3 -59.21 -29.34 31.93
N ILE A 4 -59.03 -28.07 32.31
CA ILE A 4 -59.01 -26.91 31.42
C ILE A 4 -57.65 -26.90 30.71
N SER A 5 -57.66 -26.99 29.38
CA SER A 5 -56.45 -26.92 28.55
C SER A 5 -56.04 -25.47 28.33
N TYR A 6 -54.93 -25.06 28.94
CA TYR A 6 -54.29 -23.76 28.69
C TYR A 6 -53.48 -23.82 27.39
N LYS A 7 -53.87 -23.04 26.38
CA LYS A 7 -53.05 -22.81 25.19
C LYS A 7 -51.88 -21.89 25.56
N HIS A 8 -50.67 -22.44 25.59
CA HIS A 8 -49.44 -21.66 25.73
C HIS A 8 -49.01 -21.17 24.34
N SER A 9 -49.11 -19.85 24.13
CA SER A 9 -48.67 -19.18 22.90
C SER A 9 -47.14 -19.12 22.86
N ILE A 10 -46.54 -19.66 21.80
CA ILE A 10 -45.09 -19.63 21.54
C ILE A 10 -44.71 -18.18 21.15
N PRO A 11 -43.67 -17.55 21.75
CA PRO A 11 -43.18 -16.27 21.29
C PRO A 11 -42.43 -16.43 19.96
N PRO A 12 -42.55 -15.49 19.00
CA PRO A 12 -41.78 -15.55 17.78
C PRO A 12 -40.29 -15.42 18.11
N ALA A 13 -39.50 -16.40 17.68
CA ALA A 13 -38.06 -16.38 17.81
C ALA A 13 -37.51 -15.08 17.20
N PHE A 14 -36.79 -14.30 18.00
CA PHE A 14 -35.94 -13.22 17.51
C PHE A 14 -34.91 -13.85 16.56
N VAL A 15 -35.18 -13.74 15.27
CA VAL A 15 -34.17 -14.02 14.24
C VAL A 15 -33.12 -12.94 14.40
N SER A 16 -32.03 -13.26 15.09
CA SER A 16 -30.82 -12.46 15.08
C SER A 16 -30.37 -12.35 13.63
N LEU A 17 -30.73 -11.24 12.97
CA LEU A 17 -30.16 -10.84 11.70
C LEU A 17 -28.67 -10.60 11.92
N LYS A 18 -27.87 -11.66 11.73
CA LYS A 18 -26.42 -11.51 11.60
C LYS A 18 -26.24 -10.56 10.43
N THR A 19 -25.79 -9.33 10.72
CA THR A 19 -25.38 -8.37 9.71
C THR A 19 -24.30 -9.04 8.88
N ASN A 20 -24.66 -9.53 7.69
CA ASN A 20 -23.74 -10.19 6.79
C ASN A 20 -22.89 -9.13 6.07
N ASN A 21 -22.14 -8.35 6.85
CA ASN A 21 -21.03 -7.52 6.37
C ASN A 21 -19.73 -8.32 6.49
N GLN A 22 -19.77 -9.60 6.13
CA GLN A 22 -18.54 -10.31 5.82
C GLN A 22 -18.22 -9.97 4.37
N PHE A 23 -17.24 -9.09 4.17
CA PHE A 23 -16.53 -9.01 2.90
C PHE A 23 -15.96 -10.40 2.63
N ALA A 24 -16.74 -11.24 1.94
CA ALA A 24 -16.31 -12.55 1.49
C ALA A 24 -15.25 -12.31 0.40
N PRO A 25 -14.03 -12.87 0.54
CA PRO A 25 -13.01 -12.71 -0.47
C PRO A 25 -13.50 -13.23 -1.81
N THR A 26 -13.21 -12.49 -2.86
CA THR A 26 -13.56 -12.89 -4.21
C THR A 26 -12.50 -13.83 -4.78
N ARG A 27 -12.83 -14.54 -5.88
CA ARG A 27 -11.82 -15.30 -6.65
C ARG A 27 -10.61 -14.44 -7.04
N ARG A 28 -10.83 -13.15 -7.33
CA ARG A 28 -9.77 -12.20 -7.66
C ARG A 28 -8.83 -11.98 -6.47
N ASP A 29 -9.37 -11.93 -5.25
CA ASP A 29 -8.58 -11.76 -4.03
C ASP A 29 -7.72 -12.98 -3.74
N SER A 30 -8.23 -14.20 -3.99
CA SER A 30 -7.44 -15.42 -3.88
C SER A 30 -6.28 -15.45 -4.88
N ILE A 31 -6.51 -15.05 -6.14
CA ILE A 31 -5.45 -14.92 -7.16
C ILE A 31 -4.42 -13.88 -6.69
N ARG A 32 -4.87 -12.71 -6.26
CA ARG A 32 -3.99 -11.64 -5.80
C ARG A 32 -3.20 -12.04 -4.56
N SER A 33 -3.81 -12.76 -3.62
CA SER A 33 -3.16 -13.30 -2.43
C SER A 33 -2.02 -14.24 -2.80
N ARG A 34 -2.24 -15.08 -3.81
CA ARG A 34 -1.21 -15.98 -4.34
C ARG A 34 -0.06 -15.21 -4.99
N THR A 35 -0.35 -14.19 -5.81
CA THR A 35 0.69 -13.32 -6.38
C THR A 35 1.52 -12.62 -5.29
N ILE A 36 0.86 -12.13 -4.23
CA ILE A 36 1.58 -11.54 -3.08
C ILE A 36 2.47 -12.58 -2.41
N PHE A 37 1.99 -13.82 -2.23
CA PHE A 37 2.80 -14.88 -1.63
C PHE A 37 4.00 -15.24 -2.50
N GLU A 38 3.84 -15.38 -3.81
CA GLU A 38 4.93 -15.65 -4.77
C GLU A 38 5.99 -14.54 -4.74
N ALA A 39 5.55 -13.27 -4.68
CA ALA A 39 6.45 -12.13 -4.52
C ALA A 39 7.20 -12.14 -3.18
N VAL A 40 6.53 -12.49 -2.07
CA VAL A 40 7.17 -12.63 -0.76
C VAL A 40 8.17 -13.80 -0.74
N ARG A 41 7.90 -14.89 -1.47
CA ARG A 41 8.85 -16.01 -1.62
C ARG A 41 10.10 -15.62 -2.38
N GLU A 42 9.95 -14.85 -3.46
CA GLU A 42 11.10 -14.28 -4.18
C GLU A 42 11.89 -13.32 -3.28
N TRP A 43 11.21 -12.46 -2.52
CA TRP A 43 11.84 -11.57 -1.56
C TRP A 43 12.58 -12.34 -0.44
N GLU A 44 11.99 -13.41 0.06
CA GLU A 44 12.64 -14.28 1.05
C GLU A 44 13.97 -14.84 0.51
N ALA A 45 14.01 -15.23 -0.76
CA ALA A 45 15.21 -15.78 -1.40
C ALA A 45 16.35 -14.76 -1.59
N THR A 46 16.08 -13.45 -1.52
CA THR A 46 17.13 -12.42 -1.61
C THR A 46 17.77 -12.08 -0.27
N LEU A 47 17.23 -12.61 0.84
CA LEU A 47 17.69 -12.32 2.19
C LEU A 47 18.43 -13.53 2.79
N PRO A 48 19.63 -13.34 3.38
CA PRO A 48 20.30 -14.41 4.11
C PRO A 48 19.66 -14.65 5.49
N GLY A 49 19.82 -15.88 6.01
CA GLY A 49 19.50 -16.21 7.41
C GLY A 49 18.01 -16.12 7.76
N GLN A 50 17.67 -15.32 8.77
CA GLN A 50 16.32 -15.17 9.34
C GLN A 50 15.38 -14.33 8.44
N ALA A 51 15.33 -14.63 7.14
CA ALA A 51 14.60 -13.87 6.13
C ALA A 51 13.12 -13.61 6.51
N GLN A 52 12.40 -14.66 6.92
CA GLN A 52 10.99 -14.54 7.30
C GLN A 52 10.75 -13.65 8.54
N VAL A 53 11.68 -13.66 9.51
CA VAL A 53 11.60 -12.79 10.69
C VAL A 53 11.76 -11.33 10.24
N LYS A 54 12.78 -11.06 9.42
CA LYS A 54 13.06 -9.72 8.90
C LYS A 54 11.89 -9.18 8.06
N ILE A 55 11.34 -10.01 7.16
CA ILE A 55 10.15 -9.66 6.38
C ILE A 55 8.98 -9.31 7.30
N ALA A 56 8.68 -10.16 8.29
CA ALA A 56 7.57 -9.91 9.19
C ALA A 56 7.74 -8.62 10.00
N GLN A 57 8.96 -8.31 10.43
CA GLN A 57 9.27 -7.05 11.11
C GLN A 57 9.01 -5.84 10.20
N LEU A 58 9.54 -5.85 8.98
CA LEU A 58 9.33 -4.75 8.03
C LEU A 58 7.85 -4.57 7.67
N VAL A 59 7.11 -5.67 7.50
CA VAL A 59 5.67 -5.60 7.26
C VAL A 59 4.93 -5.05 8.49
N ALA A 60 5.32 -5.44 9.71
CA ALA A 60 4.73 -4.91 10.94
C ALA A 60 4.97 -3.40 11.10
N GLU A 61 6.19 -2.92 10.80
CA GLU A 61 6.52 -1.50 10.80
C GLU A 61 5.66 -0.72 9.78
N GLN A 62 5.53 -1.23 8.56
CA GLN A 62 4.68 -0.60 7.54
C GLN A 62 3.18 -0.67 7.90
N TRP A 63 2.73 -1.74 8.54
CA TRP A 63 1.37 -1.87 9.02
C TRP A 63 1.05 -0.84 10.11
N ALA A 64 1.97 -0.65 11.06
CA ALA A 64 1.84 0.37 12.10
C ALA A 64 1.85 1.79 11.52
N LYS A 65 2.77 2.11 10.60
CA LYS A 65 2.82 3.42 9.91
C LYS A 65 1.52 3.77 9.17
N ARG A 66 0.82 2.76 8.65
CA ARG A 66 -0.48 2.90 7.97
C ARG A 66 -1.67 2.95 8.93
N GLY A 67 -1.45 2.96 10.24
CA GLY A 67 -2.51 2.95 11.25
C GLY A 67 -3.26 1.61 11.33
N GLY A 68 -2.62 0.52 10.90
CA GLY A 68 -3.22 -0.80 10.85
C GLY A 68 -3.61 -1.36 12.23
N ARG A 69 -4.79 -1.96 12.34
CA ARG A 69 -5.36 -2.50 13.59
C ARG A 69 -6.01 -3.86 13.38
N GLY A 70 -6.26 -4.61 14.45
CA GLY A 70 -7.03 -5.86 14.42
C GLY A 70 -6.31 -7.08 13.85
N ILE A 71 -5.10 -6.91 13.28
CA ILE A 71 -4.26 -8.02 12.80
C ILE A 71 -2.88 -7.91 13.46
N SER A 72 -2.49 -8.96 14.20
CA SER A 72 -1.15 -9.07 14.77
C SER A 72 -0.17 -9.59 13.72
N VAL A 73 0.75 -8.73 13.27
CA VAL A 73 1.77 -9.07 12.29
C VAL A 73 3.03 -9.57 13.00
N ASN A 74 3.27 -10.88 12.92
CA ASN A 74 4.52 -11.53 13.33
C ASN A 74 4.84 -12.64 12.33
N LYS A 75 6.05 -13.24 12.42
CA LYS A 75 6.49 -14.30 11.49
C LYS A 75 5.44 -15.40 11.33
N GLN A 76 4.97 -15.98 12.43
CA GLN A 76 4.06 -17.13 12.37
C GLN A 76 2.73 -16.76 11.72
N ASN A 77 2.11 -15.66 12.12
CA ASN A 77 0.83 -15.22 11.57
C ASN A 77 0.94 -14.82 10.11
N LEU A 78 1.92 -13.99 9.75
CA LEU A 78 2.09 -13.49 8.39
C LEU A 78 2.26 -14.66 7.40
N PHE A 79 3.19 -15.58 7.68
CA PHE A 79 3.46 -16.69 6.76
C PHE A 79 2.34 -17.73 6.76
N ARG A 80 1.62 -17.92 7.87
CA ARG A 80 0.40 -18.74 7.88
C ARG A 80 -0.68 -18.15 6.96
N TYR A 81 -0.92 -16.85 7.03
CA TYR A 81 -1.93 -16.19 6.18
C TYR A 81 -1.53 -16.21 4.72
N LEU A 82 -0.25 -15.97 4.41
CA LEU A 82 0.27 -15.99 3.05
C LEU A 82 0.23 -17.39 2.41
N LYS A 83 0.64 -18.42 3.16
CA LYS A 83 0.66 -19.80 2.65
C LYS A 83 -0.75 -20.35 2.44
N ASN A 84 -1.67 -19.99 3.32
CA ASN A 84 -3.10 -20.34 3.28
C ASN A 84 -3.39 -21.78 2.81
N GLU A 85 -2.72 -22.78 3.40
CA GLU A 85 -2.79 -24.18 2.93
C GLU A 85 -4.21 -24.75 2.95
N SER A 86 -5.05 -24.27 3.87
CA SER A 86 -6.44 -24.71 4.01
C SER A 86 -7.42 -23.99 3.09
N GLY A 87 -6.95 -23.05 2.23
CA GLY A 87 -7.83 -22.24 1.39
C GLY A 87 -8.83 -21.38 2.19
N SER A 88 -8.43 -20.87 3.35
CA SER A 88 -9.30 -20.09 4.23
C SER A 88 -9.57 -18.71 3.67
N ASP A 89 -10.85 -18.39 3.50
CA ASP A 89 -11.31 -17.05 3.14
C ASP A 89 -10.83 -15.97 4.13
N LYS A 90 -10.83 -16.30 5.42
CA LYS A 90 -10.35 -15.41 6.47
C LYS A 90 -8.88 -15.03 6.27
N TYR A 91 -8.03 -15.98 5.88
CA TYR A 91 -6.61 -15.70 5.63
C TYR A 91 -6.42 -14.89 4.36
N THR A 92 -7.18 -15.17 3.30
CA THR A 92 -7.21 -14.33 2.09
C THR A 92 -7.57 -12.89 2.44
N ALA A 93 -8.62 -12.68 3.25
CA ALA A 93 -9.02 -11.35 3.71
C ALA A 93 -7.90 -10.65 4.51
N TYR A 94 -7.19 -11.37 5.38
CA TYR A 94 -6.03 -10.81 6.10
C TYR A 94 -4.88 -10.43 5.17
N VAL A 95 -4.54 -11.25 4.18
CA VAL A 95 -3.51 -10.89 3.19
C VAL A 95 -3.94 -9.66 2.38
N MET A 96 -5.22 -9.55 2.02
CA MET A 96 -5.73 -8.37 1.32
C MET A 96 -5.64 -7.10 2.17
N GLN A 97 -5.99 -7.17 3.45
CA GLN A 97 -5.83 -6.04 4.38
C GLN A 97 -4.36 -5.65 4.57
N LEU A 98 -3.47 -6.64 4.69
CA LEU A 98 -2.03 -6.41 4.85
C LEU A 98 -1.32 -6.03 3.54
N SER A 99 -1.96 -6.18 2.38
CA SER A 99 -1.32 -6.06 1.06
C SER A 99 -0.55 -4.75 0.88
N GLY A 100 -1.13 -3.62 1.30
CA GLY A 100 -0.47 -2.32 1.21
C GLY A 100 0.81 -2.22 2.05
N ALA A 101 0.83 -2.84 3.23
CA ALA A 101 2.01 -2.89 4.10
C ALA A 101 3.07 -3.86 3.54
N ILE A 102 2.65 -5.02 3.02
CA ILE A 102 3.55 -6.01 2.40
C ILE A 102 4.24 -5.40 1.18
N ILE A 103 3.48 -4.77 0.28
CA ILE A 103 4.01 -4.17 -0.95
C ILE A 103 4.95 -3.01 -0.64
N ALA A 104 4.65 -2.20 0.38
CA ALA A 104 5.50 -1.08 0.78
C ALA A 104 6.80 -1.51 1.47
N ALA A 105 6.80 -2.66 2.15
CA ALA A 105 7.99 -3.22 2.79
C ALA A 105 8.90 -3.95 1.78
N MET A 106 8.32 -4.46 0.70
CA MET A 106 8.99 -5.27 -0.31
C MET A 106 9.90 -4.41 -1.21
N PRO A 107 11.07 -4.92 -1.63
CA PRO A 107 11.89 -4.28 -2.65
C PRO A 107 11.09 -4.00 -3.92
N ILE A 108 11.14 -2.76 -4.39
CA ILE A 108 10.30 -2.26 -5.49
C ILE A 108 10.47 -3.04 -6.79
N GLN A 109 11.66 -3.58 -7.04
CA GLN A 109 11.97 -4.42 -8.21
C GLN A 109 11.13 -5.70 -8.20
N ILE A 110 11.03 -6.34 -7.04
CA ILE A 110 10.22 -7.57 -6.86
C ILE A 110 8.74 -7.21 -6.97
N ALA A 111 8.30 -6.15 -6.29
CA ALA A 111 6.91 -5.70 -6.37
C ALA A 111 6.47 -5.40 -7.82
N ARG A 112 7.33 -4.78 -8.64
CA ARG A 112 7.07 -4.52 -10.07
C ARG A 112 7.04 -5.78 -10.90
N LYS A 113 8.00 -6.69 -10.70
CA LYS A 113 8.07 -7.97 -11.42
C LYS A 113 6.79 -8.78 -11.27
N HIS A 114 6.17 -8.72 -10.09
CA HIS A 114 4.90 -9.39 -9.79
C HIS A 114 3.65 -8.53 -10.07
N GLY A 115 3.80 -7.36 -10.70
CA GLY A 115 2.68 -6.47 -11.04
C GLY A 115 1.97 -5.83 -9.84
N LEU A 116 2.62 -5.81 -8.66
CA LEU A 116 2.07 -5.29 -7.41
C LEU A 116 2.34 -3.79 -7.21
N SER A 117 3.31 -3.22 -7.93
CA SER A 117 3.64 -1.80 -7.88
C SER A 117 3.96 -1.26 -9.27
N LYS A 118 3.66 0.03 -9.48
CA LYS A 118 4.09 0.83 -10.64
C LYS A 118 5.02 1.98 -10.23
N ALA A 119 5.44 2.02 -8.97
CA ALA A 119 6.32 3.06 -8.48
C ALA A 119 7.69 3.00 -9.19
N LYS A 120 8.31 4.17 -9.36
CA LYS A 120 9.66 4.28 -9.91
C LYS A 120 10.71 3.82 -8.90
N THR A 121 11.78 3.21 -9.36
CA THR A 121 12.97 2.98 -8.52
C THR A 121 13.64 4.31 -8.18
N GLU A 122 14.50 4.33 -7.16
CA GLU A 122 15.29 5.52 -6.83
C GLU A 122 16.10 6.01 -8.04
N THR A 123 16.72 5.09 -8.79
CA THR A 123 17.45 5.42 -10.02
C THR A 123 16.55 6.03 -11.11
N GLU A 124 15.32 5.54 -11.27
CA GLU A 124 14.35 6.10 -12.21
C GLU A 124 13.82 7.46 -11.75
N LEU A 125 13.68 7.69 -10.44
CA LEU A 125 13.32 8.99 -9.88
C LEU A 125 14.41 10.02 -10.17
N VAL A 126 15.68 9.66 -9.91
CA VAL A 126 16.84 10.51 -10.23
C VAL A 126 16.93 10.80 -11.72
N ALA A 127 16.80 9.77 -12.58
CA ALA A 127 16.82 9.96 -14.02
C ALA A 127 15.68 10.88 -14.51
N SER A 128 14.48 10.73 -13.93
CA SER A 128 13.36 11.62 -14.20
C SER A 128 13.69 13.06 -13.79
N ALA A 129 14.23 13.29 -12.60
CA ALA A 129 14.61 14.62 -12.15
C ALA A 129 15.65 15.28 -13.05
N ILE A 130 16.68 14.53 -13.48
CA ILE A 130 17.70 15.02 -14.42
C ILE A 130 17.07 15.41 -15.75
N LYS A 131 16.20 14.57 -16.32
CA LYS A 131 15.51 14.84 -17.58
C LYS A 131 14.69 16.13 -17.49
N GLU A 132 13.77 16.21 -16.52
CA GLU A 132 12.85 17.35 -16.41
C GLU A 132 13.60 18.66 -16.10
N CYS A 133 14.66 18.63 -15.27
CA CYS A 133 15.51 19.80 -15.03
C CYS A 133 16.23 20.25 -16.30
N SER A 134 16.70 19.30 -17.11
CA SER A 134 17.37 19.60 -18.39
C SER A 134 16.39 20.23 -19.39
N GLU A 135 15.15 19.75 -19.45
CA GLU A 135 14.09 20.31 -20.30
C GLU A 135 13.72 21.75 -19.88
N ALA A 136 13.67 22.03 -18.56
CA ALA A 136 13.49 23.39 -18.04
C ALA A 136 14.65 24.33 -18.42
N HIS A 137 15.90 23.88 -18.26
CA HIS A 137 17.09 24.64 -18.68
C HIS A 137 17.07 24.91 -20.19
N GLN A 138 16.72 23.90 -20.99
CA GLN A 138 16.64 24.03 -22.45
C GLN A 138 15.54 25.03 -22.86
N ALA A 139 14.37 25.00 -22.23
CA ALA A 139 13.31 25.95 -22.50
C ALA A 139 13.75 27.40 -22.22
N LYS A 140 14.52 27.63 -21.15
CA LYS A 140 15.08 28.94 -20.84
C LYS A 140 16.11 29.39 -21.88
N LEU A 141 17.07 28.54 -22.22
CA LEU A 141 18.13 28.84 -23.18
C LEU A 141 17.59 29.08 -24.60
N ALA A 142 16.56 28.34 -24.99
CA ALA A 142 15.91 28.47 -26.29
C ALA A 142 14.96 29.68 -26.39
N GLY A 143 14.82 30.49 -25.33
CA GLY A 143 13.89 31.62 -25.32
C GLY A 143 12.43 31.21 -25.52
N ALA A 144 12.04 30.04 -24.97
CA ALA A 144 10.68 29.53 -25.11
C ALA A 144 9.63 30.51 -24.55
N PRO A 145 8.40 30.50 -25.08
CA PRO A 145 7.31 31.30 -24.53
C PRO A 145 7.12 31.07 -23.03
N LEU A 146 6.73 32.11 -22.28
CA LEU A 146 6.64 32.06 -20.82
C LEU A 146 5.82 30.87 -20.30
N GLN A 147 4.66 30.59 -20.91
CA GLN A 147 3.80 29.45 -20.54
C GLN A 147 4.52 28.10 -20.65
N LYS A 148 5.36 27.92 -21.68
CA LYS A 148 6.16 26.71 -21.84
C LYS A 148 7.23 26.65 -20.75
N LEU A 149 7.96 27.74 -20.52
CA LEU A 149 8.97 27.79 -19.47
C LEU A 149 8.38 27.46 -18.08
N GLU A 150 7.22 28.03 -17.74
CA GLU A 150 6.53 27.75 -16.48
C GLU A 150 6.13 26.28 -16.34
N LYS A 151 5.63 25.66 -17.42
CA LYS A 151 5.32 24.23 -17.44
C LYS A 151 6.56 23.38 -17.14
N GLU A 152 7.66 23.60 -17.86
CA GLU A 152 8.87 22.79 -17.70
C GLU A 152 9.50 23.00 -16.31
N ILE A 153 9.51 24.23 -15.77
CA ILE A 153 9.95 24.50 -14.39
C ILE A 153 9.08 23.75 -13.37
N ARG A 154 7.76 23.72 -13.56
CA ARG A 154 6.85 22.99 -12.69
C ARG A 154 7.11 21.49 -12.74
N GLU A 155 7.29 20.92 -13.92
CA GLU A 155 7.57 19.49 -14.11
C GLU A 155 8.92 19.11 -13.47
N ALA A 156 9.95 19.94 -13.63
CA ALA A 156 11.24 19.81 -12.94
C ALA A 156 11.09 19.84 -11.41
N ALA A 157 10.35 20.83 -10.88
CA ALA A 157 10.09 20.93 -9.45
C ALA A 157 9.37 19.67 -8.92
N ILE A 158 8.30 19.22 -9.58
CA ILE A 158 7.57 18.00 -9.21
C ILE A 158 8.50 16.79 -9.21
N ALA A 159 9.36 16.65 -10.23
CA ALA A 159 10.31 15.54 -10.31
C ALA A 159 11.33 15.56 -9.15
N LEU A 160 11.82 16.75 -8.76
CA LEU A 160 12.68 16.91 -7.59
C LEU A 160 11.96 16.55 -6.28
N PHE A 161 10.72 17.01 -6.11
CA PHE A 161 9.90 16.70 -4.94
C PHE A 161 9.59 15.21 -4.80
N ASN A 162 9.43 14.49 -5.92
CA ASN A 162 9.19 13.04 -5.90
C ASN A 162 10.39 12.21 -5.40
N MET A 163 11.58 12.80 -5.27
CA MET A 163 12.73 12.12 -4.65
C MET A 163 12.72 12.20 -3.12
N LEU A 164 11.85 13.05 -2.54
CA LEU A 164 11.79 13.26 -1.11
C LEU A 164 10.83 12.26 -0.44
N PRO A 165 11.11 11.87 0.81
CA PRO A 165 10.11 11.25 1.67
C PRO A 165 8.84 12.12 1.77
N ALA A 166 7.67 11.50 1.78
CA ALA A 166 6.37 12.19 1.77
C ALA A 166 6.22 13.19 2.93
N GLU A 167 6.84 12.88 4.07
CA GLU A 167 6.81 13.68 5.30
C GLU A 167 7.65 14.97 5.17
N THR A 168 8.61 15.00 4.25
CA THR A 168 9.53 16.13 4.07
C THR A 168 9.12 17.05 2.91
N ALA A 169 8.36 16.55 1.94
CA ALA A 169 7.94 17.32 0.77
C ALA A 169 7.07 18.54 1.15
N GLY A 170 6.10 18.35 2.04
CA GLY A 170 5.21 19.43 2.51
C GLY A 170 5.96 20.57 3.22
N PRO A 171 6.77 20.27 4.26
CA PRO A 171 7.60 21.28 4.93
C PRO A 171 8.54 22.04 3.97
N LEU A 172 9.16 21.35 3.01
CA LEU A 172 10.03 21.99 2.04
C LEU A 172 9.24 22.93 1.11
N LEU A 173 8.09 22.51 0.58
CA LEU A 173 7.21 23.38 -0.23
C LEU A 173 6.84 24.65 0.52
N ALA A 174 6.45 24.54 1.79
CA ALA A 174 6.10 25.69 2.63
C ALA A 174 7.29 26.65 2.80
N SER A 175 8.50 26.12 2.98
CA SER A 175 9.72 26.93 3.09
C SER A 175 10.04 27.70 1.81
N ILE A 176 9.81 27.09 0.63
CA ILE A 176 10.01 27.75 -0.67
C ILE A 176 8.94 28.83 -0.88
N SER A 177 7.67 28.55 -0.54
CA SER A 177 6.60 29.55 -0.66
C SER A 177 6.84 30.78 0.23
N ALA A 178 7.44 30.61 1.41
CA ALA A 178 7.75 31.71 2.32
C ALA A 178 8.77 32.71 1.75
N VAL A 179 9.67 32.27 0.86
CA VAL A 179 10.72 33.11 0.28
C VAL A 179 10.36 33.63 -1.12
N ALA A 180 9.31 33.10 -1.76
CA ALA A 180 8.85 33.54 -3.08
C ALA A 180 8.63 35.07 -3.23
N PRO A 181 8.16 35.83 -2.22
CA PRO A 181 8.01 37.29 -2.32
C PRO A 181 9.34 38.06 -2.38
N GLN A 182 10.49 37.40 -2.18
CA GLN A 182 11.81 38.04 -2.07
C GLN A 182 12.68 37.84 -3.32
N PHE A 183 12.28 36.95 -4.24
CA PHE A 183 13.07 36.55 -5.40
C PHE A 183 12.54 37.09 -6.75
N PHE A 184 11.41 37.79 -6.73
CA PHE A 184 10.79 38.50 -7.86
C PHE A 184 10.53 39.95 -7.46
#